data_AF-A0A9E4TUH8-F1
#
_entry.id   AF-A0A9E4TUH8-F1
#
_cell.length_a   1.000
_cell.length_b   1.000
_cell.length_c   1.000
_cell.angle_alpha   90.00
_cell.angle_beta   90.00
_cell.angle_gamma   90.00
#
_symmetry.space_group_name_H-M   'P 1'
#
loop_
_entity.id
_entity.type
_entity.pdbx_description
1 polymer ?
#
loop_
_entity_poly.entity_id
_entity_poly.type
_entity_poly.pdbx_seq_one_letter_code
_entity_poly.pdbx_strand_id
1 'polypeptide(L)'
;MEKSTKYLLTGFVIAIVISIGGYITQLREESQLETLVTKCEAENKSAPKGPWLAYQTAPLVCKPSELSSLSIADTVGIQKEIVTASMSLGNIFKQSVMIALCILLLFSLPAIWYFILRRVRELAKAIRNEG
;
A
#
# COMPACT_ATOMS: atom_id res chain seq x y z
N MET A 1 27.57 -22.34 -0.23
CA MET A 1 26.34 -21.65 -0.65
C MET A 1 26.21 -21.74 -2.15
N GLU A 2 25.23 -22.51 -2.64
CA GLU A 2 24.96 -22.62 -4.08
C GLU A 2 24.57 -21.26 -4.66
N LYS A 3 24.92 -20.98 -5.92
CA LYS A 3 24.63 -19.70 -6.59
C LYS A 3 23.14 -19.34 -6.50
N SER A 4 22.27 -20.33 -6.54
CA SER A 4 20.81 -20.20 -6.41
C SER A 4 20.35 -19.63 -5.07
N THR A 5 21.02 -19.98 -3.97
CA THR A 5 20.70 -19.42 -2.64
C THR A 5 21.01 -17.93 -2.56
N LYS A 6 22.07 -17.48 -3.26
CA LYS A 6 22.44 -16.06 -3.29
C LYS A 6 21.37 -15.24 -4.02
N TYR A 7 20.87 -15.73 -5.15
CA TYR A 7 19.80 -15.04 -5.90
C TYR A 7 18.49 -14.93 -5.09
N LEU A 8 18.10 -16.01 -4.40
CA LEU A 8 16.94 -15.97 -3.51
C LEU A 8 17.12 -14.93 -2.38
N LEU A 9 18.30 -14.91 -1.76
CA LEU A 9 18.60 -13.99 -0.67
C LEU A 9 18.60 -12.53 -1.15
N THR A 10 19.15 -12.27 -2.34
CA THR A 10 19.08 -10.93 -2.97
C THR A 10 17.65 -10.51 -3.25
N GLY A 11 16.82 -11.40 -3.81
CA GLY A 11 15.40 -11.11 -4.04
C GLY A 11 14.64 -10.81 -2.74
N PHE A 12 14.95 -11.53 -1.66
CA PHE A 12 14.35 -11.31 -0.35
C PHE A 12 14.72 -9.97 0.25
N VAL A 13 16.00 -9.58 0.16
CA VAL A 13 16.47 -8.27 0.63
C VAL A 13 15.78 -7.14 -0.15
N ILE A 14 15.68 -7.25 -1.47
CA ILE A 14 15.00 -6.24 -2.30
C ILE A 14 13.51 -6.13 -1.90
N ALA A 15 12.82 -7.24 -1.70
CA ALA A 15 11.42 -7.25 -1.29
C ALA A 15 11.19 -6.59 0.08
N ILE A 16 12.09 -6.83 1.05
CA ILE A 16 12.06 -6.17 2.35
C ILE A 16 12.21 -4.66 2.19
N VAL A 17 13.21 -4.21 1.42
CA VAL A 17 13.47 -2.78 1.21
C VAL A 17 12.27 -2.08 0.58
N ILE A 18 11.63 -2.69 -0.42
CA ILE A 18 10.42 -2.14 -1.07
C ILE A 18 9.25 -2.08 -0.08
N SER A 19 9.08 -3.12 0.74
CA SER A 19 8.00 -3.17 1.74
C SER A 19 8.17 -2.10 2.81
N ILE A 20 9.40 -1.93 3.34
CA ILE A 20 9.72 -0.87 4.30
C ILE A 20 9.53 0.50 3.67
N GLY A 21 9.99 0.69 2.43
CA GLY A 21 9.79 1.95 1.69
C GLY A 21 8.32 2.31 1.55
N GLY A 22 7.48 1.34 1.13
CA GLY A 22 6.04 1.52 1.02
C GLY A 22 5.35 1.85 2.36
N TYR A 23 5.81 1.23 3.44
CA TYR A 23 5.30 1.51 4.79
C TYR A 23 5.65 2.93 5.25
N ILE A 24 6.88 3.40 5.00
CA ILE A 24 7.30 4.76 5.36
C ILE A 24 6.50 5.80 4.56
N THR A 25 6.25 5.55 3.27
CA THR A 25 5.42 6.46 2.46
C THR A 25 3.99 6.50 2.95
N GLN A 26 3.42 5.35 3.36
CA GLN A 26 2.09 5.30 3.95
C GLN A 26 2.00 6.14 5.23
N LEU A 27 2.96 5.99 6.16
CA LEU A 27 2.99 6.77 7.40
C LEU A 27 3.06 8.29 7.15
N ARG A 28 3.82 8.71 6.13
CA ARG A 28 3.87 10.12 5.74
C ARG A 28 2.52 10.62 5.27
N GLU A 29 1.84 9.87 4.41
CA GLU A 29 0.51 10.26 3.92
C GLU A 29 -0.55 10.26 5.04
N GLU A 30 -0.47 9.33 5.99
CA GLU A 30 -1.35 9.33 7.17
C GLU A 30 -1.15 10.60 8.00
N SER A 31 0.11 11.02 8.23
CA SER A 31 0.39 12.26 8.97
C SER A 31 -0.10 13.53 8.24
N GLN A 32 -0.05 13.55 6.91
CA GLN A 32 -0.59 14.66 6.13
C GLN A 32 -2.11 14.70 6.20
N LEU A 33 -2.76 13.54 6.17
CA LEU A 33 -4.20 13.44 6.32
C LEU A 33 -4.64 13.93 7.70
N GLU A 34 -3.97 13.52 8.78
CA GLU A 34 -4.26 14.03 10.14
C GLU A 34 -4.11 15.56 10.23
N THR A 35 -3.11 16.11 9.55
CA THR A 35 -2.92 17.57 9.48
C THR A 35 -4.07 18.27 8.75
N LEU A 36 -4.61 17.67 7.69
CA LEU A 36 -5.77 18.22 6.97
C LEU A 36 -7.06 18.10 7.80
N VAL A 37 -7.25 17.00 8.51
CA VAL A 37 -8.39 16.78 9.40
C VAL A 37 -8.38 17.80 10.54
N THR A 38 -7.24 18.00 11.18
CA THR A 38 -7.10 18.98 12.28
C THR A 38 -7.35 20.41 11.81
N LYS A 39 -6.91 20.79 10.60
CA LYS A 39 -7.26 22.09 9.99
C LYS A 39 -8.77 22.23 9.75
N CYS A 40 -9.41 21.20 9.19
CA CYS A 40 -10.87 21.19 8.99
C CYS A 40 -11.63 21.36 10.31
N GLU A 41 -11.21 20.66 11.37
CA GLU A 41 -11.81 20.80 12.70
C GLU A 41 -11.61 22.19 13.31
N ALA A 42 -10.44 22.79 13.10
CA ALA A 42 -10.14 24.14 13.58
C ALA A 42 -11.02 25.20 12.89
N GLU A 43 -11.21 25.08 11.57
CA GLU A 43 -12.10 25.96 10.79
C GLU A 43 -13.58 25.77 11.15
N ASN A 44 -14.00 24.52 11.38
CA ASN A 44 -15.37 24.24 11.80
C ASN A 44 -15.67 24.80 13.21
N LYS A 45 -14.68 24.84 14.10
CA LYS A 45 -14.82 25.43 15.44
C LYS A 45 -14.83 26.97 15.41
N SER A 46 -14.13 27.59 14.46
CA SER A 46 -14.06 29.05 14.34
C SER A 46 -15.19 29.65 13.50
N ALA A 47 -15.96 28.84 12.78
CA ALA A 47 -17.11 29.29 12.01
C ALA A 47 -18.23 29.84 12.92
N PRO A 48 -18.75 31.07 12.65
CA PRO A 48 -19.82 31.65 13.44
C PRO A 48 -21.13 30.86 13.30
N LYS A 49 -21.60 30.28 14.40
CA LYS A 49 -22.88 29.54 14.49
C LYS A 49 -24.05 30.53 14.61
N GLY A 50 -24.39 31.20 13.51
CA GLY A 50 -25.58 32.05 13.41
C GLY A 50 -26.70 31.38 12.61
N PRO A 51 -27.98 31.66 12.90
CA PRO A 51 -29.14 31.03 12.23
C PRO A 51 -29.35 31.44 10.75
N TRP A 52 -28.53 32.35 10.20
CA TRP A 52 -28.74 32.97 8.87
C TRP A 52 -27.65 32.68 7.85
N LEU A 53 -26.69 31.80 8.18
CA LEU A 53 -25.47 31.67 7.40
C LEU A 53 -25.58 30.44 6.49
N ALA A 54 -25.88 30.70 5.21
CA ALA A 54 -26.09 29.75 4.12
C ALA A 54 -24.91 28.81 3.80
N TYR A 55 -23.84 28.83 4.61
CA TYR A 55 -22.72 27.90 4.56
C TYR A 55 -22.98 26.62 5.39
N GLN A 56 -24.12 26.55 6.09
CA GLN A 56 -24.61 25.35 6.78
C GLN A 56 -25.21 24.28 5.84
N THR A 57 -25.34 24.53 4.54
CA THR A 57 -25.95 23.58 3.58
C THR A 57 -25.12 22.33 3.32
N ALA A 58 -23.87 22.28 3.75
CA ALA A 58 -23.13 21.03 3.89
C ALA A 58 -22.49 20.99 5.28
N PRO A 59 -22.83 20.02 6.15
CA PRO A 59 -22.07 19.85 7.38
C PRO A 59 -20.60 19.65 7.01
N LEU A 60 -19.70 20.45 7.60
CA LEU A 60 -18.26 20.21 7.49
C LEU A 60 -17.95 18.92 8.25
N VAL A 61 -18.17 17.80 7.58
CA VAL A 61 -17.69 16.49 8.00
C VAL A 61 -16.19 16.52 7.74
N CYS A 62 -15.39 16.30 8.79
CA CYS A 62 -13.92 16.28 8.71
C CYS A 62 -13.36 14.85 8.81
N LYS A 63 -14.20 13.86 9.14
CA LYS A 63 -13.78 12.46 9.28
C LYS A 63 -13.77 11.73 7.93
N PRO A 64 -12.62 11.22 7.45
CA PRO A 64 -12.51 10.57 6.14
C PRO A 64 -13.48 9.40 5.94
N SER A 65 -13.73 8.63 7.01
CA SER A 65 -14.68 7.52 7.01
C SER A 65 -16.10 7.95 6.72
N GLU A 66 -16.48 9.16 7.16
CA GLU A 66 -17.82 9.71 6.95
C GLU A 66 -17.90 10.44 5.59
N LEU A 67 -16.80 11.09 5.14
CA LEU A 67 -16.74 11.70 3.79
C LEU A 67 -16.82 10.67 2.66
N SER A 68 -16.29 9.44 2.85
CA SER A 68 -16.34 8.40 1.82
C SER A 68 -17.77 7.97 1.42
N SER A 69 -18.76 8.30 2.26
CA SER A 69 -20.18 8.08 1.98
C SER A 69 -20.86 9.25 1.25
N LEU A 70 -20.22 10.43 1.23
CA LEU A 70 -20.69 11.59 0.46
C LEU A 70 -20.03 11.61 -0.92
N SER A 71 -20.81 11.96 -1.94
CA SER A 71 -20.30 12.09 -3.30
C SER A 71 -19.29 13.23 -3.39
N ILE A 72 -18.16 13.00 -4.09
CA ILE A 72 -17.11 14.00 -4.35
C ILE A 72 -17.69 15.29 -4.94
N ALA A 73 -18.82 15.19 -5.66
CA ALA A 73 -19.53 16.32 -6.25
C ALA A 73 -20.06 17.33 -5.22
N ASP A 74 -20.30 16.90 -3.97
CA ASP A 74 -20.82 17.74 -2.89
C ASP A 74 -19.71 18.25 -1.95
N THR A 75 -18.45 17.87 -2.20
CA THR A 75 -17.30 18.29 -1.37
C THR A 75 -16.60 19.52 -1.97
N VAL A 76 -16.50 20.60 -1.18
CA VAL A 76 -15.84 21.85 -1.58
C VAL A 76 -14.67 22.18 -0.65
N GLY A 77 -13.60 22.77 -1.21
CA GLY A 77 -12.42 23.20 -0.44
C GLY A 77 -11.64 22.04 0.18
N ILE A 78 -11.31 22.17 1.47
CA ILE A 78 -10.45 21.24 2.24
C ILE A 78 -11.02 19.81 2.30
N GLN A 79 -12.35 19.65 2.22
CA GLN A 79 -12.97 18.32 2.16
C GLN A 79 -12.54 17.52 0.92
N LYS A 80 -12.38 18.20 -0.22
CA LYS A 80 -11.90 17.57 -1.45
C LYS A 80 -10.46 17.08 -1.28
N GLU A 81 -9.61 17.87 -0.63
CA GLU A 81 -8.22 17.50 -0.34
C GLU A 81 -8.16 16.26 0.56
N ILE A 82 -8.99 16.21 1.62
CA ILE A 82 -9.10 15.04 2.51
C ILE A 82 -9.55 13.79 1.74
N VAL A 83 -10.57 13.90 0.88
CA VAL A 83 -11.05 12.75 0.09
C VAL A 83 -9.97 12.28 -0.87
N THR A 84 -9.31 13.18 -1.60
CA THR A 84 -8.24 12.82 -2.53
C THR A 84 -7.04 12.17 -1.84
N ALA A 85 -6.63 12.68 -0.66
CA ALA A 85 -5.57 12.09 0.15
C ALA A 85 -5.99 10.72 0.73
N SER A 86 -7.24 10.57 1.16
CA SER A 86 -7.74 9.29 1.67
C SER A 86 -7.79 8.21 0.58
N MET A 87 -8.08 8.59 -0.67
CA MET A 87 -8.07 7.68 -1.81
C MET A 87 -6.66 7.25 -2.23
N SER A 88 -5.64 8.11 -2.09
CA SER A 88 -4.25 7.76 -2.42
C SER A 88 -3.67 6.74 -1.43
N LEU A 89 -3.97 6.93 -0.14
CA LEU A 89 -3.51 6.09 0.96
C LEU A 89 -3.87 4.61 0.78
N GLY A 90 -5.11 4.32 0.37
CA GLY A 90 -5.58 2.95 0.22
C GLY A 90 -4.89 2.15 -0.89
N ASN A 91 -4.26 2.82 -1.86
CA ASN A 91 -3.75 2.19 -3.07
C ASN A 91 -2.23 1.99 -3.04
N ILE A 92 -1.48 2.89 -2.41
CA ILE A 92 -0.01 2.87 -2.44
C ILE A 92 0.57 1.66 -1.72
N PHE A 93 0.12 1.38 -0.49
CA PHE A 93 0.60 0.21 0.25
C PHE A 93 0.30 -1.11 -0.47
N LYS A 94 -0.93 -1.24 -1.00
CA LYS A 94 -1.32 -2.43 -1.78
C LYS A 94 -0.47 -2.59 -3.03
N GLN A 95 -0.17 -1.50 -3.74
CA GLN A 95 0.73 -1.51 -4.90
C GLN A 95 2.16 -1.90 -4.51
N SER A 96 2.71 -1.35 -3.41
CA SER A 96 4.04 -1.72 -2.92
C SER A 96 4.13 -3.20 -2.54
N VAL A 97 3.11 -3.74 -1.86
CA VAL A 97 3.04 -5.18 -1.52
C VAL A 97 2.93 -6.04 -2.78
N MET A 98 2.09 -5.64 -3.74
CA MET A 98 1.94 -6.37 -5.00
C MET A 98 3.26 -6.43 -5.78
N ILE A 99 3.98 -5.30 -5.87
CA ILE A 99 5.30 -5.24 -6.52
C ILE A 99 6.31 -6.13 -5.79
N ALA A 100 6.34 -6.09 -4.46
CA ALA A 100 7.23 -6.95 -3.67
C ALA A 100 6.96 -8.44 -3.91
N LEU A 101 5.69 -8.85 -3.99
CA LEU A 101 5.31 -10.23 -4.31
C LEU A 101 5.73 -10.64 -5.73
N CYS A 102 5.55 -9.77 -6.72
CA CYS A 102 6.00 -10.02 -8.09
C CYS A 102 7.52 -10.25 -8.15
N ILE A 103 8.30 -9.45 -7.41
CA ILE A 103 9.75 -9.60 -7.34
C ILE A 103 10.13 -10.92 -6.66
N LEU A 104 9.50 -11.28 -5.54
CA LEU A 104 9.76 -12.56 -4.89
C LEU A 104 9.44 -13.75 -5.80
N LEU A 105 8.32 -13.71 -6.52
CA LEU A 105 7.97 -14.74 -7.51
C LEU A 105 9.04 -14.84 -8.59
N LEU A 106 9.46 -13.71 -9.17
CA LEU A 106 10.47 -13.67 -10.22
C LEU A 106 11.81 -14.27 -9.76
N PHE A 107 12.25 -13.95 -8.54
CA PHE A 107 13.49 -14.47 -7.96
C PHE A 107 13.37 -15.90 -7.43
N SER A 108 12.16 -16.40 -7.17
CA SER A 108 11.92 -17.79 -6.77
C SER A 108 11.96 -18.76 -7.95
N LEU A 109 11.62 -18.31 -9.17
CA LEU A 109 11.58 -19.14 -10.38
C LEU A 109 12.88 -19.91 -10.65
N PRO A 110 14.08 -19.29 -10.61
CA PRO A 110 15.34 -20.02 -10.81
C PRO A 110 15.59 -21.08 -9.75
N ALA A 111 15.20 -20.82 -8.49
CA ALA A 111 15.38 -21.78 -7.40
C ALA A 111 14.44 -22.98 -7.55
N ILE A 112 13.17 -22.73 -7.89
CA ILE A 112 12.19 -23.78 -8.19
C ILE A 112 12.65 -24.62 -9.38
N TRP A 113 13.13 -23.96 -10.45
CA TRP A 113 13.65 -24.64 -11.63
C TRP A 113 14.83 -25.57 -11.30
N TYR A 114 15.81 -25.08 -10.53
CA TYR A 114 16.94 -25.89 -10.08
C TYR A 114 16.50 -27.07 -9.21
N PHE A 115 15.53 -26.85 -8.32
CA PHE A 115 15.00 -27.91 -7.47
C PHE A 115 14.31 -29.01 -8.28
N ILE A 116 13.49 -28.64 -9.27
CA ILE A 116 12.82 -29.58 -10.17
C ILE A 116 13.86 -30.37 -10.97
N LEU A 117 14.85 -29.71 -11.59
CA LEU A 117 15.89 -30.39 -12.35
C LEU A 117 16.70 -31.38 -11.49
N ARG A 118 17.00 -31.00 -10.25
CA ARG A 118 17.70 -31.88 -9.31
C ARG A 118 16.86 -33.13 -9.00
N ARG A 119 15.56 -32.96 -8.71
CA ARG A 119 14.66 -34.09 -8.45
C ARG A 119 14.48 -34.98 -9.67
N VAL A 120 14.36 -34.42 -10.87
CA VAL A 120 14.29 -35.21 -12.11
C VAL A 120 15.57 -36.01 -12.32
N ARG A 121 16.75 -35.44 -12.04
CA ARG A 121 18.02 -36.18 -12.13
C ARG A 121 18.13 -37.29 -11.09
N GLU A 122 17.71 -37.04 -9.85
CA GLU A 122 17.68 -38.06 -8.78
C GLU A 122 16.74 -39.21 -9.17
N LEU A 123 15.55 -38.90 -9.68
CA LEU A 123 14.59 -39.90 -10.18
C LEU A 123 15.14 -40.66 -11.39
N ALA A 124 15.75 -39.97 -12.35
CA ALA A 124 16.36 -40.60 -13.52
C ALA A 124 17.51 -41.54 -13.14
N LYS A 125 18.34 -41.15 -12.15
CA LYS A 125 19.43 -41.98 -11.62
C LYS A 125 18.87 -43.22 -10.92
N ALA A 126 17.80 -43.07 -10.14
CA ALA A 126 17.11 -44.20 -9.51
C ALA A 126 16.50 -45.17 -10.53
N ILE A 127 15.92 -44.66 -11.62
CA ILE A 127 15.37 -45.49 -12.70
C ILE A 127 16.48 -46.21 -13.49
N ARG A 128 17.64 -45.58 -13.66
CA ARG A 128 18.79 -46.17 -14.37
C ARG A 128 19.59 -47.20 -13.57
N ASN A 129 19.29 -47.42 -12.29
CA ASN A 129 20.10 -48.29 -11.39
C ASN A 129 21.60 -47.94 -11.38
N GLU A 130 21.95 -46.68 -11.66
CA GLU A 130 23.32 -46.19 -11.46
C GLU A 130 23.44 -45.80 -9.98
N GLY A 131 23.71 -46.78 -9.12
CA GLY A 131 23.96 -46.59 -7.68
C GLY A 131 25.44 -46.36 -7.40
#